data_AF-A0AAW9J4R3-F1
#
_entry.id   AF-A0AAW9J4R3-F1
#
_cell.length_a   1.000
_cell.length_b   1.000
_cell.length_c   1.000
_cell.angle_alpha   90.00
_cell.angle_beta   90.00
_cell.angle_gamma   90.00
#
_symmetry.space_group_name_H-M   'P 1'
#
loop_
_entity.id
_entity.type
_entity.pdbx_description
1 polymer ?
#
loop_
_entity_poly.entity_id
_entity_poly.type
_entity_poly.pdbx_seq_one_letter_code
_entity_poly.pdbx_strand_id
1 'polypeptide(L)'
;LAFHLTQARDSDAAFILMNQAKSMGKPNNFITDRLPSYNEAVKTVLNESTHIPVPPMSSDTNNNLIESFNKTFKAWYKTKKGFNSFEKANNLIYMFIFHYNFIRPHGSLNGSTPAEVAGFSTNDSNKHNWFIAA
;
A
#
# COMPACT_ATOMS: atom_id res chain seq x y z
N LEU A 1 5.04 5.91 2.81
CA LEU A 1 4.17 4.97 2.07
C LEU A 1 4.02 5.47 0.65
N ALA A 2 4.26 4.64 -0.36
CA ALA A 2 4.14 5.00 -1.76
C ALA A 2 2.80 4.52 -2.32
N PHE A 3 2.10 5.38 -3.07
CA PHE A 3 0.94 5.01 -3.89
C PHE A 3 0.88 5.94 -5.10
N HIS A 4 0.28 5.47 -6.19
CA HIS A 4 0.12 6.23 -7.40
C HIS A 4 -1.26 5.99 -8.01
N LEU A 5 -2.02 7.06 -8.22
CA LEU A 5 -3.31 7.02 -8.92
C LEU A 5 -3.09 7.46 -10.37
N THR A 6 -3.64 6.71 -11.32
CA THR A 6 -3.65 7.05 -12.75
C THR A 6 -5.07 7.08 -13.30
N GLN A 7 -5.27 7.80 -14.41
CA GLN A 7 -6.56 7.81 -15.11
C GLN A 7 -6.74 6.58 -16.02
N ALA A 8 -5.65 5.97 -16.47
CA ALA A 8 -5.64 4.82 -17.35
C ALA A 8 -4.75 3.70 -16.80
N ARG A 9 -4.98 2.48 -17.31
CA ARG A 9 -4.10 1.34 -17.06
C ARG A 9 -2.95 1.37 -18.07
N ASP A 10 -1.85 2.01 -17.70
CA ASP A 10 -0.60 2.01 -18.44
C ASP A 10 0.48 1.20 -17.71
N SER A 11 1.54 0.83 -18.42
CA SER A 11 2.74 0.22 -17.86
C SER A 11 3.49 1.18 -16.94
N ASP A 12 3.41 2.48 -17.22
CA ASP A 12 4.20 3.52 -16.58
C ASP A 12 3.83 3.69 -15.10
N ALA A 13 2.57 3.44 -14.74
CA ALA A 13 2.12 3.45 -13.35
C ALA A 13 2.97 2.54 -12.44
N ALA A 14 3.38 1.37 -12.95
CA ALA A 14 4.24 0.45 -12.20
C ALA A 14 5.63 1.05 -11.94
N PHE A 15 6.23 1.65 -12.97
CA PHE A 15 7.54 2.30 -12.86
C PHE A 15 7.50 3.49 -11.91
N ILE A 16 6.47 4.33 -12.00
CA ILE A 16 6.31 5.50 -11.12
C ILE A 16 6.20 5.03 -9.66
N LEU A 17 5.32 4.07 -9.39
CA LEU A 17 5.12 3.53 -8.04
C LEU A 17 6.40 2.92 -7.47
N MET A 18 7.11 2.12 -8.27
CA MET A 18 8.35 1.45 -7.81
C MET A 18 9.48 2.45 -7.59
N ASN A 19 9.61 3.49 -8.41
CA ASN A 19 10.60 4.55 -8.18
C ASN A 19 10.31 5.31 -6.89
N GLN A 20 9.04 5.61 -6.60
CA GLN A 20 8.65 6.20 -5.32
C GLN A 20 8.99 5.27 -4.15
N ALA A 21 8.67 3.97 -4.27
CA ALA A 21 8.92 2.98 -3.23
C ALA A 21 10.42 2.75 -2.98
N LYS A 22 11.26 2.80 -4.01
CA LYS A 22 12.72 2.63 -3.91
C LYS A 22 13.38 3.61 -2.95
N SER A 23 12.83 4.82 -2.82
CA SER A 23 13.33 5.81 -1.85
C SER A 23 13.04 5.45 -0.39
N MET A 24 12.10 4.55 -0.14
CA MET A 24 11.67 4.14 1.21
C MET A 24 12.44 2.93 1.74
N GLY A 25 13.29 2.32 0.91
CA GLY A 25 14.09 1.16 1.28
C GLY A 25 14.24 0.19 0.11
N LYS A 26 15.10 -0.81 0.32
CA LYS A 26 15.39 -1.86 -0.66
C LYS A 26 15.11 -3.22 -0.04
N PRO A 27 13.98 -3.86 -0.37
CA PRO A 27 13.65 -5.17 0.19
C PRO A 27 14.50 -6.26 -0.50
N ASN A 28 14.86 -7.31 0.24
CA ASN A 28 15.54 -8.48 -0.37
C ASN A 28 14.60 -9.21 -1.34
N ASN A 29 13.32 -9.31 -0.98
CA ASN A 29 12.28 -9.97 -1.77
C ASN A 29 11.15 -8.98 -2.05
N PHE A 30 10.74 -8.87 -3.31
CA PHE A 30 9.61 -8.03 -3.72
C PHE A 30 8.50 -8.92 -4.29
N ILE A 31 7.36 -8.94 -3.62
CA ILE A 31 6.25 -9.86 -3.92
C ILE A 31 5.17 -9.08 -4.68
N THR A 32 4.77 -9.55 -5.86
CA THR A 32 3.68 -8.95 -6.65
C THR A 32 2.73 -10.01 -7.17
N ASP A 33 1.62 -9.56 -7.76
CA ASP A 33 0.86 -10.39 -8.68
C ASP A 33 1.66 -10.63 -9.99
N ARG A 34 1.05 -11.35 -10.94
CA ARG A 34 1.68 -11.73 -12.22
C ARG A 34 1.45 -10.73 -13.36
N LEU A 35 1.09 -9.48 -13.06
CA LEU A 35 0.89 -8.48 -14.11
C LEU A 35 2.23 -8.25 -14.86
N PRO A 36 2.27 -8.37 -16.20
CA PRO A 36 3.53 -8.28 -16.95
C PRO A 36 4.31 -6.97 -16.73
N SER A 37 3.60 -5.85 -16.54
CA SER A 37 4.23 -4.55 -16.27
C SER A 37 5.04 -4.52 -14.97
N TYR A 38 4.68 -5.35 -13.98
CA TYR A 38 5.47 -5.45 -12.75
C TYR A 38 6.79 -6.19 -12.98
N ASN A 39 6.80 -7.25 -13.79
CA ASN A 39 8.03 -7.99 -14.09
C ASN A 39 9.12 -7.07 -14.67
N GLU A 40 8.72 -6.21 -15.62
CA GLU A 40 9.63 -5.27 -16.27
C GLU A 40 10.06 -4.14 -15.33
N ALA A 41 9.11 -3.56 -14.59
CA ALA A 41 9.39 -2.46 -13.68
C ALA A 41 10.28 -2.89 -12.49
N VAL A 42 10.05 -4.08 -11.91
CA VAL A 42 10.88 -4.58 -10.79
C VAL A 42 12.30 -4.84 -11.27
N LYS A 43 12.46 -5.51 -12.43
CA LYS A 43 13.78 -5.79 -13.00
C LYS A 43 14.58 -4.52 -13.30
N THR A 44 13.89 -3.45 -13.70
CA THR A 44 14.53 -2.17 -14.05
C THR A 44 14.81 -1.30 -12.82
N VAL A 45 13.83 -1.14 -11.94
CA VAL A 45 13.88 -0.17 -10.83
C VAL A 45 14.47 -0.78 -9.56
N LEU A 46 14.08 -2.02 -9.26
CA LEU A 46 14.45 -2.78 -8.05
C LEU A 46 15.34 -3.97 -8.43
N ASN A 47 16.35 -3.71 -9.28
CA ASN A 47 17.29 -4.71 -9.79
C ASN A 47 18.11 -5.46 -8.71
N GLU A 48 18.19 -4.88 -7.51
CA GLU A 48 18.84 -5.48 -6.32
C GLU A 48 17.90 -6.42 -5.53
N SER A 49 16.59 -6.37 -5.80
CA SER A 49 15.58 -7.19 -5.12
C SER A 49 15.26 -8.44 -5.92
N THR A 50 15.04 -9.57 -5.23
CA THR A 50 14.50 -10.78 -5.87
C THR A 50 13.01 -10.60 -6.10
N HIS A 51 12.59 -10.60 -7.37
CA HIS A 51 11.17 -10.52 -7.73
C HIS A 51 10.49 -11.88 -7.56
N ILE A 52 9.40 -11.92 -6.79
CA ILE A 52 8.59 -13.13 -6.55
C ILE A 52 7.16 -12.89 -7.04
N PRO A 53 6.84 -13.28 -8.29
CA PRO A 53 5.47 -13.19 -8.82
C PRO A 53 4.60 -14.35 -8.31
N VAL A 54 3.61 -14.04 -7.47
CA VAL A 54 2.82 -15.04 -6.75
C VAL A 54 1.95 -15.89 -7.69
N PRO A 55 2.06 -17.24 -7.66
CA PRO A 55 1.15 -18.13 -8.36
C PRO A 55 -0.29 -18.07 -7.87
N PRO A 56 -1.27 -18.35 -8.75
CA PRO A 56 -2.60 -18.75 -8.29
C PRO A 56 -2.46 -19.93 -7.32
N MET A 57 -3.08 -19.83 -6.14
CA MET A 57 -3.10 -20.90 -5.13
C MET A 57 -1.71 -21.36 -4.64
N SER A 58 -0.73 -20.44 -4.50
CA SER A 58 0.55 -20.78 -3.85
C SER A 58 0.40 -20.94 -2.34
N SER A 59 0.98 -22.00 -1.78
CA SER A 59 1.09 -22.24 -0.33
C SER A 59 2.22 -21.45 0.32
N ASP A 60 3.32 -21.26 -0.40
CA ASP A 60 4.61 -20.86 0.19
C ASP A 60 4.81 -19.34 0.19
N THR A 61 4.25 -18.65 -0.80
CA THR A 61 4.29 -17.18 -0.89
C THR A 61 2.90 -16.69 -1.25
N ASN A 62 2.36 -15.76 -0.47
CA ASN A 62 1.05 -15.19 -0.72
C ASN A 62 1.10 -13.66 -0.78
N ASN A 63 0.15 -13.10 -1.51
CA ASN A 63 -0.12 -11.67 -1.62
C ASN A 63 -1.25 -11.25 -0.65
N ASN A 64 -1.55 -12.03 0.38
CA ASN A 64 -2.75 -11.86 1.22
C ASN A 64 -2.78 -10.50 1.93
N LEU A 65 -1.62 -9.97 2.32
CA LEU A 65 -1.52 -8.67 2.97
C LEU A 65 -2.04 -7.55 2.05
N ILE A 66 -1.53 -7.47 0.82
CA ILE A 66 -1.96 -6.44 -0.14
C ILE A 66 -3.39 -6.70 -0.63
N GLU A 67 -3.82 -7.97 -0.74
CA GLU A 67 -5.21 -8.29 -1.04
C GLU A 67 -6.18 -7.83 0.06
N SER A 68 -5.83 -8.04 1.33
CA SER A 68 -6.62 -7.59 2.48
C SER A 68 -6.77 -6.06 2.49
N PHE A 69 -5.66 -5.35 2.25
CA PHE A 69 -5.66 -3.90 2.07
C PHE A 69 -6.59 -3.49 0.91
N ASN A 70 -6.41 -4.07 -0.28
CA ASN A 70 -7.20 -3.74 -1.47
C ASN A 70 -8.70 -4.05 -1.30
N LYS A 71 -9.05 -5.15 -0.62
CA LYS A 71 -10.44 -5.51 -0.27
C LYS A 71 -11.05 -4.45 0.64
N THR A 72 -10.31 -4.03 1.68
CA THR A 72 -10.76 -2.99 2.62
C THR A 72 -10.93 -1.64 1.92
N PHE A 73 -9.93 -1.23 1.12
CA PHE A 73 -10.01 -0.01 0.32
C PHE A 73 -11.21 -0.05 -0.62
N LYS A 74 -11.46 -1.20 -1.29
CA LYS A 74 -12.59 -1.40 -2.19
C LYS A 74 -13.94 -1.25 -1.50
N ALA A 75 -14.10 -1.84 -0.33
CA ALA A 75 -15.32 -1.68 0.46
C ALA A 75 -15.53 -0.22 0.85
N TRP A 76 -14.46 0.46 1.30
CA TRP A 76 -14.53 1.86 1.71
C TRP A 76 -14.85 2.82 0.55
N TYR A 77 -14.14 2.76 -0.58
CA TYR A 77 -14.33 3.73 -1.67
C TYR A 77 -15.69 3.56 -2.35
N LYS A 78 -16.22 2.32 -2.44
CA LYS A 78 -17.54 2.04 -3.03
C LYS A 78 -18.68 2.76 -2.32
N THR A 79 -18.53 3.08 -1.03
CA THR A 79 -19.54 3.81 -0.26
C THR A 79 -19.53 5.32 -0.52
N LYS A 80 -18.54 5.85 -1.24
CA LYS A 80 -18.39 7.28 -1.50
C LYS A 80 -19.15 7.67 -2.78
N LYS A 81 -19.80 8.84 -2.77
CA LYS A 81 -20.54 9.39 -3.91
C LYS A 81 -19.61 10.09 -4.93
N GLY A 82 -18.56 9.39 -5.36
CA GLY A 82 -17.54 9.92 -6.26
C GLY A 82 -16.53 10.87 -5.61
N PHE A 83 -15.52 11.27 -6.38
CA PHE A 83 -14.36 12.05 -5.88
C PHE A 83 -14.37 13.53 -6.29
N ASN A 84 -15.25 13.95 -7.21
CA ASN A 84 -15.37 15.30 -7.79
C ASN A 84 -14.15 15.81 -8.60
N SER A 85 -12.91 15.50 -8.22
CA SER A 85 -11.70 15.82 -8.99
C SER A 85 -10.58 14.79 -8.75
N PHE A 86 -9.58 14.78 -9.63
CA PHE A 86 -8.41 13.89 -9.50
C PHE A 86 -7.57 14.19 -8.26
N GLU A 87 -7.41 15.47 -7.92
CA GLU A 87 -6.72 15.91 -6.70
C GLU A 87 -7.46 15.44 -5.45
N LYS A 88 -8.79 15.63 -5.40
CA LYS A 88 -9.63 15.16 -4.29
C LYS A 88 -9.60 13.64 -4.16
N ALA A 89 -9.54 12.91 -5.28
CA ALA A 89 -9.34 11.46 -5.27
C ALA A 89 -8.02 11.07 -4.61
N ASN A 90 -6.91 11.71 -5.00
CA ASN A 90 -5.59 11.47 -4.40
C ASN A 90 -5.59 11.78 -2.89
N ASN A 91 -6.14 12.92 -2.47
CA ASN A 91 -6.21 13.28 -1.05
C ASN A 91 -7.03 12.28 -0.24
N LEU A 92 -8.15 11.79 -0.79
CA LEU A 92 -8.97 10.77 -0.14
C LEU A 92 -8.25 9.42 -0.03
N ILE A 93 -7.51 9.01 -1.06
CA ILE A 93 -6.70 7.78 -1.01
C ILE A 93 -5.58 7.92 0.02
N TYR A 94 -4.88 9.06 0.06
CA TYR A 94 -3.85 9.34 1.04
C TYR A 94 -4.40 9.23 2.47
N MET A 95 -5.53 9.89 2.74
CA MET A 95 -6.18 9.83 4.05
C MET A 95 -6.60 8.41 4.44
N PHE A 96 -7.09 7.62 3.48
CA PHE A 96 -7.40 6.21 3.72
C PHE A 96 -6.14 5.42 4.08
N ILE A 97 -5.06 5.57 3.31
CA ILE A 97 -3.78 4.87 3.55
C ILE A 97 -3.23 5.24 4.92
N PHE A 98 -3.26 6.51 5.28
CA PHE A 98 -2.82 6.99 6.58
C PHE A 98 -3.65 6.36 7.71
N HIS A 99 -4.98 6.46 7.61
CA HIS A 99 -5.89 5.85 8.59
C HIS A 99 -5.67 4.34 8.73
N TYR A 100 -5.51 3.62 7.62
CA TYR A 100 -5.28 2.18 7.62
C TYR A 100 -3.96 1.82 8.33
N ASN A 101 -2.88 2.54 8.07
CA ASN A 101 -1.56 2.16 8.58
C ASN A 101 -1.28 2.66 10.01
N PHE A 102 -1.82 3.81 10.40
CA PHE A 102 -1.43 4.50 11.64
C PHE A 102 -2.53 4.63 12.69
N ILE A 103 -3.81 4.47 12.32
CA ILE A 103 -4.94 4.71 13.23
C ILE A 103 -5.75 3.45 13.46
N ARG A 104 -6.04 2.69 12.40
CA ARG A 104 -6.98 1.57 12.46
C ARG A 104 -6.34 0.34 13.14
N PRO A 105 -6.88 -0.14 14.27
CA PRO A 105 -6.46 -1.41 14.84
C PRO A 105 -6.92 -2.58 13.97
N HIS A 106 -6.08 -3.62 13.86
CA HIS A 106 -6.38 -4.80 13.04
C HIS A 106 -6.48 -6.04 13.92
N GLY A 107 -7.60 -6.77 13.84
CA GLY A 107 -7.79 -8.02 14.58
C GLY A 107 -6.74 -9.07 14.25
N SER A 108 -6.31 -9.15 12.98
CA SER A 108 -5.23 -10.05 12.55
C SER A 108 -3.84 -9.66 13.08
N LEU A 109 -3.71 -8.46 13.67
CA LEU A 109 -2.49 -7.94 14.29
C LEU A 109 -2.70 -7.75 15.81
N ASN A 110 -3.58 -8.55 16.43
CA ASN A 110 -3.89 -8.48 17.87
C ASN A 110 -4.32 -7.09 18.35
N GLY A 111 -5.01 -6.33 17.50
CA GLY A 111 -5.47 -4.97 17.82
C GLY A 111 -4.45 -3.87 17.55
N SER A 112 -3.24 -4.18 17.06
CA SER A 112 -2.26 -3.19 16.63
C SER A 112 -2.54 -2.66 15.21
N THR A 113 -1.97 -1.50 14.92
CA THR A 113 -1.88 -0.91 13.59
C THR A 113 -0.67 -1.48 12.82
N PRO A 114 -0.70 -1.46 11.47
CA PRO A 114 0.46 -1.88 10.67
C PRO A 114 1.74 -1.11 11.01
N ALA A 115 1.65 0.18 11.29
CA ALA A 115 2.81 0.99 11.68
C ALA A 115 3.42 0.50 13.00
N GLU A 116 2.61 0.20 14.01
CA GLU A 116 3.12 -0.32 15.30
C GLU A 116 3.83 -1.66 15.12
N VAL A 117 3.26 -2.57 14.32
CA VAL A 117 3.91 -3.86 14.00
C VAL A 117 5.22 -3.64 13.24
N ALA A 118 5.31 -2.58 12.44
CA ALA A 118 6.55 -2.17 11.77
C ALA A 118 7.56 -1.44 12.68
N GLY A 119 7.29 -1.34 14.00
CA GLY A 119 8.19 -0.74 14.98
C GLY A 119 7.96 0.76 15.24
N PHE A 120 6.86 1.33 14.73
CA PHE A 120 6.48 2.70 15.06
C PHE A 120 6.01 2.78 16.52
N SER A 121 6.81 3.42 17.38
CA SER A 121 6.44 3.67 18.77
C SER A 121 5.70 5.00 18.88
N THR A 122 4.49 4.99 19.43
CA THR A 122 3.76 6.20 19.82
C THR A 122 3.22 6.06 21.22
N ASN A 123 3.27 7.16 21.98
CA ASN A 123 2.58 7.24 23.26
C ASN A 123 1.07 7.29 23.01
N ASP A 124 0.27 6.59 23.80
CA ASP A 124 -1.19 6.51 23.61
C ASP A 124 -1.88 7.89 23.61
N SER A 125 -1.34 8.86 24.36
CA SER A 125 -1.81 10.25 24.34
C SER A 125 -1.70 10.91 22.96
N ASN A 126 -0.75 10.50 22.11
CA ASN A 126 -0.57 11.04 20.76
C ASN A 126 -1.53 10.42 19.74
N LYS A 127 -1.93 9.16 19.93
CA LYS A 127 -2.86 8.46 19.01
C LYS A 127 -4.26 9.06 19.02
N HIS A 128 -4.70 9.57 20.17
CA HIS A 128 -6.03 10.16 20.33
C HIS A 128 -6.07 11.66 19.96
N ASN A 129 -4.92 12.27 19.73
CA ASN A 129 -4.81 13.68 19.33
C ASN A 129 -4.74 13.79 17.80
N TRP A 130 -5.90 13.84 17.16
CA TRP A 130 -6.08 14.04 15.72
C TRP A 130 -5.29 15.24 15.15
N PHE A 131 -5.02 16.26 15.98
CA PHE A 131 -4.34 17.49 15.58
C PHE A 131 -2.83 17.37 15.35
N ILE A 132 -2.18 16.26 15.71
CA ILE A 132 -0.71 16.12 15.57
C ILE A 132 -0.32 15.63 14.16
N ALA A 133 -1.27 15.12 13.38
CA ALA A 133 -1.03 14.53 12.06
C ALA A 133 -1.47 15.40 10.87
N ALA A 134 -1.90 16.65 11.12
CA ALA A 134 -2.39 17.59 10.10
C ALA A 134 -1.37 18.70 9.82
#